data_AF-A0A1R2AZY9-F1
#
_entry.id   AF-A0A1R2AZY9-F1
#
_cell.length_a   1.000
_cell.length_b   1.000
_cell.length_c   1.000
_cell.angle_alpha   90.00
_cell.angle_beta   90.00
_cell.angle_gamma   90.00
#
_symmetry.space_group_name_H-M   'P 1'
#
loop_
_entity.id
_entity.type
_entity.pdbx_description
1 polymer ?
#
loop_
_entity_poly.entity_id
_entity_poly.type
_entity_poly.pdbx_seq_one_letter_code
_entity_poly.pdbx_strand_id
1 'polypeptide(L)'
;MPDCPNCKKDIPNEIFELHEAHCSRFIILCTQCKQSIPKIKKKNHDEEFHKKAKCPYCSESIDITELPLHKTICNAKPRPCLYCGAIMDLQSLLDHEEHCGNRTEACDICGKNVVIKDLPEHFQNCIEIMMEQENKEQESLKRKKNNHTTGKKRGKK
;
A
#
# COMPACT_ATOMS: atom_id res chain seq x y z
N MET A 1 -48.87 -19.46 6.70
CA MET A 1 -48.01 -20.59 6.31
C MET A 1 -46.61 -20.24 6.83
N PRO A 2 -45.96 -21.13 7.59
CA PRO A 2 -44.62 -20.89 8.12
C PRO A 2 -43.51 -21.27 7.14
N ASP A 3 -42.42 -20.51 7.18
CA ASP A 3 -41.19 -20.84 6.45
C ASP A 3 -40.47 -22.03 7.10
N CYS A 4 -40.10 -23.01 6.27
CA CYS A 4 -39.28 -24.12 6.75
C CYS A 4 -37.85 -23.63 7.09
N PRO A 5 -37.31 -23.94 8.28
CA PRO A 5 -35.99 -23.47 8.69
C PRO A 5 -34.85 -24.02 7.81
N ASN A 6 -35.04 -25.17 7.15
CA ASN A 6 -34.00 -25.89 6.39
C ASN A 6 -34.03 -25.64 4.87
N CYS A 7 -35.21 -25.45 4.28
CA CYS A 7 -35.32 -25.17 2.84
C CYS A 7 -35.76 -23.74 2.50
N LYS A 8 -36.16 -22.94 3.50
CA LYS A 8 -36.66 -21.56 3.36
C LYS A 8 -37.86 -21.42 2.41
N LYS A 9 -38.63 -22.48 2.23
CA LYS A 9 -39.89 -22.45 1.50
C LYS A 9 -41.03 -22.20 2.47
N ASP A 10 -42.04 -21.47 2.02
CA ASP A 10 -43.31 -21.31 2.70
C ASP A 10 -44.14 -22.59 2.55
N ILE A 11 -44.56 -23.19 3.67
CA ILE A 11 -45.21 -24.50 3.69
C ILE A 11 -46.58 -24.37 4.38
N PRO A 12 -47.67 -24.92 3.79
CA PRO A 12 -48.98 -24.98 4.44
C PRO A 12 -48.92 -25.67 5.81
N ASN A 13 -49.65 -25.14 6.78
CA ASN A 13 -49.65 -25.66 8.16
C ASN A 13 -50.06 -27.14 8.22
N GLU A 14 -50.99 -27.54 7.35
CA GLU A 14 -51.58 -28.87 7.30
C GLU A 14 -50.55 -29.97 6.97
N ILE A 15 -49.45 -29.60 6.31
CA ILE A 15 -48.39 -30.52 5.90
C ILE A 15 -47.02 -30.20 6.53
N PHE A 16 -46.97 -29.20 7.41
CA PHE A 16 -45.71 -28.66 7.93
C PHE A 16 -44.91 -29.72 8.69
N GLU A 17 -45.53 -30.46 9.61
CA GLU A 17 -44.83 -31.48 10.41
C GLU A 17 -44.21 -32.58 9.54
N LEU A 18 -44.96 -33.07 8.54
CA LEU A 18 -44.47 -34.08 7.60
C LEU A 18 -43.33 -33.52 6.73
N HIS A 19 -43.50 -32.30 6.23
CA HIS A 19 -42.45 -31.61 5.47
C HIS A 19 -41.21 -31.41 6.33
N GLU A 20 -41.34 -30.94 7.56
CA GLU A 20 -40.24 -30.65 8.47
C GLU A 20 -39.47 -31.91 8.81
N ALA A 21 -40.14 -33.02 9.12
CA ALA A 21 -39.50 -34.30 9.37
C ALA A 21 -38.65 -34.76 8.17
N HIS A 22 -39.19 -34.66 6.95
CA HIS A 22 -38.46 -35.01 5.73
C HIS A 22 -37.32 -34.02 5.43
N CYS A 23 -37.63 -32.73 5.47
CA CYS A 23 -36.74 -31.65 5.11
C CYS A 23 -35.55 -31.56 6.07
N SER A 24 -35.79 -31.63 7.38
CA SER A 24 -34.73 -31.67 8.40
C SER A 24 -33.85 -32.90 8.28
N ARG A 25 -34.38 -34.02 7.77
CA ARG A 25 -33.60 -35.24 7.55
C ARG A 25 -32.65 -35.09 6.36
N PHE A 26 -33.10 -34.51 5.24
CA PHE A 26 -32.36 -34.56 3.98
C PHE A 26 -31.75 -33.24 3.51
N ILE A 27 -32.24 -32.09 3.99
CA ILE A 27 -31.80 -30.76 3.56
C ILE A 27 -31.09 -30.05 4.73
N ILE A 28 -30.06 -29.29 4.40
CA ILE A 28 -29.33 -28.42 5.33
C ILE A 28 -29.07 -27.07 4.65
N LEU A 29 -29.12 -25.98 5.42
CA LEU A 29 -28.64 -24.69 4.95
C LEU A 29 -27.12 -24.59 5.12
N CYS A 30 -26.42 -24.16 4.07
CA CYS A 30 -25.00 -23.86 4.19
C CYS A 30 -24.78 -22.72 5.19
N THR A 31 -23.86 -22.90 6.13
CA THR A 31 -23.53 -21.86 7.10
C THR A 31 -22.87 -20.64 6.46
N GLN A 32 -22.19 -20.81 5.31
CA GLN A 32 -21.44 -19.78 4.60
C GLN A 32 -22.30 -19.03 3.57
N CYS A 33 -22.95 -19.72 2.62
CA CYS A 33 -23.76 -19.06 1.58
C CYS A 33 -25.29 -19.09 1.81
N LYS A 34 -25.76 -19.71 2.91
CA LYS A 34 -27.20 -19.86 3.26
C LYS A 34 -28.05 -20.58 2.22
N GLN A 35 -27.44 -21.26 1.23
CA GLN A 35 -28.17 -22.08 0.26
C GLN A 35 -28.68 -23.38 0.89
N SER A 36 -29.86 -23.83 0.47
CA SER A 36 -30.41 -25.14 0.85
C SER A 36 -29.79 -26.25 -0.01
N ILE A 37 -29.18 -27.22 0.65
CA ILE A 37 -28.38 -28.26 0.01
C ILE A 37 -28.81 -29.62 0.55
N PRO A 38 -28.96 -30.65 -0.31
CA PRO A 38 -29.10 -32.01 0.16
C PRO A 38 -27.89 -32.41 1.01
N LYS A 39 -28.09 -32.91 2.23
CA LYS A 39 -27.00 -33.27 3.17
C LYS A 39 -25.94 -34.16 2.52
N ILE A 40 -26.34 -35.09 1.66
CA ILE A 40 -25.43 -35.98 0.93
C ILE A 40 -24.47 -35.24 -0.01
N LYS A 41 -24.86 -34.06 -0.52
CA LYS A 41 -24.04 -33.20 -1.39
C LYS A 41 -23.33 -32.08 -0.64
N LYS A 42 -23.53 -31.93 0.68
CA LYS A 42 -22.96 -30.82 1.47
C LYS A 42 -21.42 -30.81 1.39
N LYS A 43 -20.79 -31.98 1.44
CA LYS A 43 -19.34 -32.11 1.35
C LYS A 43 -18.80 -31.59 0.01
N ASN A 44 -19.37 -32.05 -1.10
CA ASN A 44 -18.97 -31.61 -2.44
C ASN A 44 -19.21 -30.10 -2.62
N HIS A 45 -20.33 -29.58 -2.12
CA HIS A 45 -20.60 -28.14 -2.14
C HIS A 45 -19.51 -27.35 -1.39
N ASP A 46 -19.08 -27.81 -0.21
CA ASP A 46 -18.02 -27.13 0.54
C ASP A 46 -16.68 -27.17 -0.18
N GLU A 47 -16.35 -28.30 -0.82
CA GLU A 47 -15.10 -28.46 -1.57
C GLU A 47 -15.07 -27.65 -2.88
N GLU A 48 -16.23 -27.40 -3.47
CA GLU A 48 -16.35 -26.66 -4.73
C GLU A 48 -16.50 -25.16 -4.51
N PHE A 49 -17.35 -24.74 -3.57
CA PHE A 49 -17.74 -23.34 -3.38
C PHE A 49 -17.12 -22.67 -2.15
N HIS A 50 -16.57 -23.46 -1.22
CA HIS A 50 -16.04 -22.95 0.05
C HIS A 50 -14.63 -23.46 0.37
N LYS A 51 -13.90 -23.83 -0.68
CA LYS A 51 -12.53 -24.29 -0.57
C LYS A 51 -11.66 -23.16 -0.03
N LYS A 52 -11.01 -23.39 1.11
CA LYS A 52 -10.07 -22.44 1.69
C LYS A 52 -8.64 -22.77 1.32
N ALA A 53 -7.83 -21.74 1.16
CA ALA A 53 -6.40 -21.83 0.93
C ALA A 53 -5.67 -20.90 1.91
N LYS A 54 -4.45 -21.29 2.30
CA LYS A 54 -3.64 -20.46 3.19
C LYS A 54 -3.04 -19.28 2.43
N CYS A 55 -3.13 -18.10 3.01
CA CYS A 55 -2.40 -16.93 2.51
C CYS A 55 -0.89 -17.16 2.64
N PRO A 56 -0.08 -16.90 1.59
CA PRO A 56 1.37 -17.08 1.66
C PRO A 56 2.08 -16.08 2.59
N TYR A 57 1.39 -14.99 2.98
CA TYR A 57 1.98 -13.92 3.79
C TYR A 57 1.60 -14.04 5.28
N CYS A 58 0.32 -14.23 5.60
CA CYS A 58 -0.16 -14.32 6.99
C CYS A 58 -0.53 -15.74 7.43
N SER A 59 -0.49 -16.74 6.54
CA SER A 59 -0.91 -18.13 6.82
C SER A 59 -2.39 -18.35 7.19
N GLU A 60 -3.21 -17.30 7.19
CA GLU A 60 -4.65 -17.40 7.44
C GLU A 60 -5.36 -18.21 6.34
N SER A 61 -6.41 -18.94 6.72
CA SER A 61 -7.21 -19.75 5.79
C SER A 61 -8.36 -18.93 5.22
N ILE A 62 -8.30 -18.65 3.93
CA ILE A 62 -9.18 -17.72 3.22
C ILE A 62 -9.87 -18.46 2.09
N ASP A 63 -11.11 -18.09 1.79
CA ASP A 63 -11.81 -18.64 0.63
C ASP A 63 -10.99 -18.41 -0.65
N ILE A 64 -10.88 -19.44 -1.49
CA ILE A 64 -10.06 -19.38 -2.70
C ILE A 64 -10.52 -18.26 -3.66
N THR A 65 -11.80 -17.90 -3.63
CA THR A 65 -12.36 -16.81 -4.44
C THR A 65 -11.96 -15.44 -3.93
N GLU A 66 -11.78 -15.28 -2.61
CA GLU A 66 -11.36 -14.04 -1.95
C GLU A 66 -9.84 -13.91 -1.83
N LEU A 67 -9.11 -15.02 -1.93
CA LEU A 67 -7.65 -15.07 -1.78
C LEU A 67 -6.90 -14.07 -2.71
N PRO A 68 -7.27 -13.87 -3.99
CA PRO A 68 -6.61 -12.89 -4.84
C PRO A 68 -6.71 -11.46 -4.30
N LEU A 69 -7.90 -11.07 -3.81
CA LEU A 69 -8.11 -9.76 -3.19
C LEU A 69 -7.35 -9.66 -1.87
N HIS A 70 -7.45 -10.68 -1.01
CA HIS A 70 -6.70 -10.67 0.24
C HIS A 70 -5.19 -10.50 0.01
N LYS A 71 -4.61 -11.17 -0.99
CA LYS A 71 -3.17 -11.04 -1.32
C LYS A 71 -2.75 -9.62 -1.70
N THR A 72 -3.66 -8.75 -2.15
CA THR A 72 -3.31 -7.36 -2.47
C THR A 72 -3.32 -6.48 -1.23
N ILE A 73 -4.27 -6.71 -0.32
CA ILE A 73 -4.49 -5.89 0.89
C ILE A 73 -3.90 -6.50 2.18
N CYS A 74 -3.30 -7.70 2.12
CA CYS A 74 -2.75 -8.38 3.28
C CYS A 74 -1.66 -7.53 3.95
N ASN A 75 -1.79 -7.27 5.25
CA ASN A 75 -0.81 -6.49 6.02
C ASN A 75 0.53 -7.21 6.16
N ALA A 76 0.52 -8.55 6.20
CA ALA A 76 1.74 -9.34 6.24
C ALA A 76 2.49 -9.36 4.89
N LYS A 77 1.90 -8.80 3.82
CA LYS A 77 2.54 -8.74 2.51
C LYS A 77 3.82 -7.86 2.60
N PRO A 78 4.99 -8.40 2.26
CA PRO A 78 6.22 -7.63 2.30
C PRO A 78 6.23 -6.49 1.27
N ARG A 79 6.77 -5.34 1.67
CA ARG A 79 6.90 -4.13 0.86
C ARG A 79 8.28 -3.50 1.09
N PRO A 80 8.87 -2.86 0.05
CA PRO A 80 10.14 -2.17 0.21
C PRO A 80 9.95 -0.78 0.82
N CYS A 81 10.87 -0.37 1.69
CA CYS A 81 11.02 1.02 2.13
C CYS A 81 11.40 1.92 0.96
N LEU A 82 10.68 3.04 0.82
CA LEU A 82 10.92 4.03 -0.24
C LEU A 82 12.29 4.72 -0.15
N TYR A 83 12.92 4.68 1.03
CA TYR A 83 14.17 5.40 1.31
C TYR A 83 15.42 4.51 1.28
N CYS A 84 15.33 3.27 1.78
CA CYS A 84 16.49 2.36 1.84
C CYS A 84 16.30 1.03 1.11
N GLY A 85 15.10 0.74 0.59
CA GLY A 85 14.80 -0.50 -0.14
C GLY A 85 14.66 -1.75 0.74
N ALA A 86 14.78 -1.65 2.07
CA ALA A 86 14.57 -2.78 2.96
C ALA A 86 13.15 -3.35 2.83
N ILE A 87 13.03 -4.68 2.74
CA ILE A 87 11.74 -5.37 2.57
C ILE A 87 11.25 -5.88 3.93
N MET A 88 10.03 -5.49 4.30
CA MET A 88 9.39 -5.92 5.55
C MET A 88 7.86 -5.91 5.43
N ASP A 89 7.14 -6.47 6.41
CA ASP A 89 5.68 -6.41 6.44
C ASP A 89 5.18 -4.96 6.61
N LEU A 90 3.89 -4.73 6.31
CA LEU A 90 3.32 -3.38 6.33
C LEU A 90 3.41 -2.71 7.70
N GLN A 91 3.21 -3.46 8.79
CA GLN A 91 3.21 -2.89 10.12
C GLN A 91 4.61 -2.40 10.48
N SER A 92 5.62 -3.25 10.26
CA SER A 92 7.03 -2.90 10.47
C SER A 92 7.51 -1.80 9.53
N LEU A 93 6.96 -1.74 8.31
CA LEU A 93 7.35 -0.75 7.30
C LEU A 93 6.95 0.67 7.70
N LEU A 94 5.74 0.87 8.24
CA LEU A 94 5.26 2.19 8.63
C LEU A 94 6.16 2.82 9.71
N ASP A 95 6.47 2.05 10.75
CA ASP A 95 7.37 2.49 11.83
C ASP A 95 8.80 2.75 11.31
N HIS A 96 9.25 1.91 10.37
CA HIS A 96 10.56 2.05 9.74
C HIS A 96 10.65 3.30 8.86
N GLU A 97 9.64 3.59 8.02
CA GLU A 97 9.66 4.72 7.08
C GLU A 97 9.67 6.07 7.80
N GLU A 98 9.00 6.18 8.95
CA GLU A 98 9.06 7.39 9.79
C GLU A 98 10.51 7.71 10.19
N HIS A 99 11.27 6.70 10.63
CA HIS A 99 12.65 6.90 11.05
C HIS A 99 13.61 6.99 9.85
N CYS A 100 13.42 6.13 8.86
CA CYS A 100 14.29 6.04 7.70
C CYS A 100 14.19 7.29 6.82
N GLY A 101 13.00 7.85 6.64
CA GLY A 101 12.78 9.06 5.87
C GLY A 101 13.29 10.33 6.57
N ASN A 102 13.38 10.31 7.90
CA ASN A 102 13.91 11.40 8.73
C ASN A 102 15.44 11.41 8.84
N ARG A 103 16.13 10.38 8.33
CA ARG A 103 17.59 10.39 8.21
C ARG A 103 18.02 11.52 7.28
N THR A 104 19.26 11.99 7.45
CA THR A 104 19.86 12.98 6.57
C THR A 104 20.91 12.35 5.65
N GLU A 105 21.01 12.88 4.44
CA GLU A 105 22.11 12.62 3.51
C GLU A 105 22.66 13.93 2.95
N ALA A 106 23.93 13.89 2.55
CA ALA A 106 24.58 15.05 1.98
C ALA A 106 24.06 15.28 0.55
N CYS A 107 23.59 16.50 0.27
CA CYS A 107 23.23 16.89 -1.08
C CYS A 107 24.47 16.90 -1.97
N ASP A 108 24.40 16.23 -3.12
CA ASP A 108 25.53 16.15 -4.07
C ASP A 108 25.93 17.50 -4.67
N ILE A 109 25.04 18.50 -4.61
CA ILE A 109 25.25 19.82 -5.21
C ILE A 109 25.90 20.77 -4.20
N CYS A 110 25.33 20.90 -3.01
CA CYS A 110 25.80 21.89 -2.02
C CYS A 110 26.49 21.28 -0.79
N GLY A 111 26.55 19.95 -0.69
CA GLY A 111 27.16 19.22 0.43
C GLY A 111 26.41 19.32 1.76
N LYS A 112 25.26 20.01 1.82
CA LYS A 112 24.48 20.15 3.05
C LYS A 112 23.75 18.86 3.37
N ASN A 113 23.72 18.49 4.65
CA ASN A 113 22.89 17.40 5.14
C ASN A 113 21.42 17.80 5.09
N VAL A 114 20.62 17.05 4.34
CA VAL A 114 19.20 17.27 4.11
C VAL A 114 18.46 15.99 4.43
N VAL A 115 17.26 16.12 4.98
CA VAL A 115 16.40 14.97 5.30
C VAL A 115 16.04 14.23 4.01
N ILE A 116 16.17 12.90 3.98
CA ILE A 116 15.99 12.10 2.77
C ILE A 116 14.62 12.35 2.11
N LYS A 117 13.55 12.44 2.91
CA LYS A 117 12.20 12.70 2.38
C LYS A 117 12.04 14.08 1.72
N ASP A 118 12.87 15.06 2.13
CA ASP A 118 12.86 16.43 1.62
C ASP A 118 13.91 16.63 0.52
N LEU A 119 14.77 15.63 0.27
CA LEU A 119 15.86 15.70 -0.70
C LEU A 119 15.37 16.01 -2.13
N PRO A 120 14.24 15.46 -2.63
CA PRO A 120 13.73 15.80 -3.96
C PRO A 120 13.36 17.30 -4.10
N GLU A 121 12.72 17.87 -3.08
CA GLU A 121 12.36 19.30 -3.08
C GLU A 121 13.61 20.17 -2.91
N HIS A 122 14.53 19.75 -2.05
CA HIS A 122 15.81 20.42 -1.89
C HIS A 122 16.60 20.47 -3.20
N PHE A 123 16.68 19.37 -3.96
CA PHE A 123 17.44 19.34 -5.21
C PHE A 123 16.98 20.41 -6.21
N GLN A 124 15.67 20.61 -6.36
CA GLN A 124 15.12 21.63 -7.26
C GLN A 124 15.57 23.04 -6.84
N ASN A 125 15.38 23.38 -5.57
CA ASN A 125 15.75 24.69 -5.03
C ASN A 125 17.27 24.89 -4.96
N CYS A 126 18.03 23.83 -4.73
CA CYS A 126 19.48 23.88 -4.57
C CYS A 126 20.16 24.28 -5.88
N ILE A 127 19.71 23.76 -7.02
CA ILE A 127 20.26 24.12 -8.33
C ILE A 127 20.10 25.62 -8.58
N GLU A 128 18.89 26.14 -8.38
CA GLU A 128 18.58 27.56 -8.61
C GLU A 128 19.45 28.49 -7.75
N ILE A 129 19.57 28.18 -6.45
CA ILE A 129 20.38 28.96 -5.51
C ILE A 129 21.86 28.93 -5.90
N MET A 130 22.40 27.78 -6.30
CA MET A 130 23.81 27.66 -6.70
C MET A 130 24.09 28.46 -7.99
N MET A 131 23.21 28.38 -8.99
CA MET A 131 23.35 29.13 -10.24
C MET A 131 23.29 30.65 -10.01
N GLU A 132 22.41 31.12 -9.11
CA GLU A 132 22.36 32.54 -8.75
C GLU A 132 23.64 33.04 -8.08
N GLN A 133 24.22 32.23 -7.19
CA GLN A 133 25.45 32.59 -6.47
C GLN A 133 26.63 32.71 -7.44
N GLU A 134 26.78 31.75 -8.35
CA GLU A 134 27.82 31.79 -9.39
C GLU A 134 27.69 33.05 -10.27
N ASN A 135 26.46 33.38 -10.71
CA ASN A 135 26.21 34.58 -11.52
C ASN A 135 26.59 35.86 -10.77
N LYS A 136 26.21 35.99 -9.49
CA LYS A 136 26.56 37.14 -8.64
C LYS A 136 28.08 37.26 -8.47
N GLU A 137 28.77 36.13 -8.32
CA GLU A 137 30.23 36.10 -8.15
C GLU A 137 30.96 36.52 -9.44
N GLN A 138 30.54 36.01 -10.60
CA GLN A 138 31.07 36.41 -11.92
C GLN A 138 30.88 37.90 -12.21
N GLU A 139 29.69 38.44 -11.92
CA GLU A 139 29.42 39.88 -12.08
C GLU A 139 30.30 40.73 -11.15
N SER A 140 30.54 40.28 -9.92
CA SER A 140 31.45 40.96 -9.00
C SER A 140 32.89 41.01 -9.53
N LEU A 141 33.36 39.92 -10.14
CA LEU A 141 34.70 39.80 -10.72
C LEU A 141 34.84 40.68 -11.96
N LYS A 142 33.82 40.76 -12.83
CA LYS A 142 33.80 41.66 -13.99
C LYS A 142 33.87 43.13 -13.57
N ARG A 143 33.12 43.54 -12.54
CA ARG A 143 33.17 44.91 -11.99
C ARG A 143 34.55 45.26 -11.44
N LYS A 144 35.19 44.33 -10.69
CA LYS A 144 36.56 44.51 -10.19
C LYS A 144 37.59 44.66 -11.33
N LYS A 145 37.45 43.88 -12.42
CA LYS A 145 38.32 43.99 -13.60
C LYS A 145 38.12 45.32 -14.36
N ASN A 146 36.89 45.80 -14.51
CA ASN A 146 36.59 47.08 -15.15
C ASN A 146 37.09 48.30 -14.34
N ASN A 147 37.08 48.23 -13.01
CA ASN A 147 37.66 49.29 -12.17
C ASN A 147 39.19 49.30 -12.20
N HIS A 148 39.84 48.18 -12.51
CA HIS A 148 41.30 48.10 -12.64
C HIS A 148 41.81 48.69 -13.97
N THR A 149 41.02 48.59 -15.06
CA THR A 149 41.41 49.12 -16.38
C THR A 149 41.22 50.64 -16.50
N THR A 150 40.32 51.25 -15.74
CA THR A 150 40.08 52.71 -15.75
C THR A 150 41.06 53.51 -14.90
N GLY A 151 41.85 52.86 -14.02
CA GLY A 151 42.82 53.52 -13.14
C GLY A 151 44.19 53.83 -13.75
N LYS A 152 44.48 53.42 -14.99
CA LYS A 152 45.80 53.59 -15.64
C LYS A 152 45.83 54.74 -16.66
N LYS A 153 45.38 55.93 -16.26
CA LYS A 153 45.71 57.21 -16.93
C LYS A 153 46.17 58.23 -15.88
N ARG A 154 47.38 58.03 -15.35
CA ARG A 154 48.11 59.07 -14.63
C ARG A 154 49.52 59.19 -15.18
N GLY A 155 49.75 60.32 -15.86
CA GLY A 155 51.03 61.00 -16.00
C GLY A 155 52.05 60.36 -16.92
N LYS A 156 52.39 61.07 -18.00
CA LYS A 156 53.79 61.36 -18.33
C LYS A 156 53.89 62.42 -19.43
N LYS A 157 54.51 63.53 -19.02
CA LYS A 157 55.26 64.56 -19.78
C LYS A 157 54.55 65.31 -20.90
#